data_AF-A0A929W0V6-F1
#
_entry.id   AF-A0A929W0V6-F1
#
_cell.length_a   1.000
_cell.length_b   1.000
_cell.length_c   1.000
_cell.angle_alpha   90.00
_cell.angle_beta   90.00
_cell.angle_gamma   90.00
#
_symmetry.space_group_name_H-M   'P 1'
#
loop_
_entity.id
_entity.type
_entity.pdbx_description
1 polymer ?
#
loop_
_entity_poly.entity_id
_entity_poly.type
_entity_poly.pdbx_seq_one_letter_code
_entity_poly.pdbx_strand_id
1 'polypeptide(L)'
;MQTLIKIFFIFFFYWVGEFLSSLMNEFIPGSVLGMLLLFIALQMGLIKEEQVDTPARALTDNMGLFFIPAGVGLMSQFDIVLANWWVILVAIVVSSILVIASVAYTQEQMEKRRK
;
A
#
# COMPACT_ATOMS: atom_id res chain seq x y z
N MET A 1 -22.26 3.28 15.96
CA MET A 1 -22.41 1.99 15.24
C MET A 1 -22.07 2.07 13.76
N GLN A 2 -22.50 3.10 13.02
CA GLN A 2 -22.25 3.14 11.57
C GLN A 2 -20.75 3.10 11.19
N THR A 3 -19.86 3.80 11.92
CA THR A 3 -18.40 3.77 11.68
C THR A 3 -17.78 2.38 11.82
N LEU A 4 -18.27 1.57 12.76
CA LEU A 4 -17.82 0.19 12.94
C LEU A 4 -18.13 -0.68 11.71
N ILE A 5 -19.31 -0.49 11.11
CA ILE A 5 -19.70 -1.18 9.88
C ILE A 5 -18.79 -0.76 8.72
N LYS A 6 -18.44 0.53 8.64
CA LYS A 6 -17.53 1.02 7.59
C LYS A 6 -16.12 0.43 7.72
N ILE A 7 -15.59 0.39 8.95
CA ILE A 7 -14.30 -0.24 9.27
C ILE A 7 -14.35 -1.73 8.95
N PHE A 8 -15.46 -2.40 9.27
CA PHE A 8 -15.64 -3.81 8.99
C PHE A 8 -15.44 -4.14 7.51
N PHE A 9 -15.94 -3.33 6.58
CA PHE A 9 -15.70 -3.56 5.15
C PHE A 9 -14.20 -3.53 4.82
N ILE A 10 -13.45 -2.53 5.29
CA ILE A 10 -12.00 -2.43 5.03
C ILE A 10 -11.28 -3.68 5.58
N PHE A 11 -11.54 -4.06 6.83
CA PHE A 11 -10.92 -5.24 7.44
C PHE A 11 -11.38 -6.55 6.79
N PHE A 12 -12.62 -6.62 6.32
CA PHE A 12 -13.15 -7.79 5.62
C PHE A 12 -12.40 -8.03 4.31
N PHE A 13 -12.23 -7.00 3.47
CA PHE A 13 -11.44 -7.16 2.24
C PHE A 13 -9.97 -7.43 2.51
N TYR A 14 -9.40 -6.82 3.55
CA TYR A 14 -8.04 -7.14 3.99
C TYR A 14 -7.93 -8.62 4.34
N TRP A 15 -8.85 -9.16 5.15
CA TRP A 15 -8.85 -10.56 5.56
C TRP A 15 -9.06 -11.52 4.38
N VAL A 16 -9.97 -11.20 3.45
CA VAL A 16 -10.16 -11.99 2.23
C VAL A 16 -8.91 -11.94 1.35
N GLY A 17 -8.26 -10.78 1.21
CA GLY A 17 -7.00 -10.63 0.50
C GLY A 17 -5.87 -11.45 1.12
N GLU A 18 -5.78 -11.48 2.44
CA GLU A 18 -4.82 -12.30 3.19
C GLU A 18 -5.08 -13.80 3.00
N PHE A 19 -6.35 -14.22 3.05
CA PHE A 19 -6.73 -15.59 2.75
C PHE A 19 -6.32 -15.99 1.33
N LEU A 20 -6.60 -15.16 0.31
CA LEU A 20 -6.17 -15.43 -1.06
C LEU A 20 -4.65 -15.44 -1.23
N SER A 21 -3.94 -14.52 -0.56
CA SER A 21 -2.48 -14.47 -0.54
C SER A 21 -1.90 -15.78 -0.02
N SER A 22 -2.44 -16.31 1.09
CA SER A 22 -1.98 -17.58 1.66
C SER A 22 -2.18 -18.77 0.72
N LEU A 23 -3.25 -18.78 -0.09
CA LEU A 23 -3.47 -19.81 -1.12
C LEU A 23 -2.45 -19.71 -2.27
N MET A 24 -1.89 -18.53 -2.50
CA MET A 24 -0.89 -18.25 -3.54
C MET A 24 0.56 -18.33 -3.04
N ASN A 25 0.81 -18.86 -1.84
CA ASN A 25 2.12 -18.86 -1.17
C ASN A 25 2.72 -17.45 -1.02
N GLU A 26 1.89 -16.45 -0.72
CA GLU A 26 2.31 -15.07 -0.43
C GLU A 26 3.04 -14.38 -1.60
N PHE A 27 2.84 -14.85 -2.83
CA PHE A 27 3.45 -14.22 -4.02
C PHE A 27 3.04 -12.75 -4.18
N ILE A 28 1.78 -12.42 -3.82
CA ILE A 28 1.27 -11.05 -3.76
C ILE A 28 0.84 -10.80 -2.31
N PRO A 29 1.29 -9.71 -1.67
CA PRO A 29 0.87 -9.39 -0.31
C PRO A 29 -0.65 -9.30 -0.18
N GLY A 30 -1.22 -9.91 0.87
CA GLY A 30 -2.66 -9.93 1.10
C GLY A 30 -3.28 -8.53 1.21
N SER A 31 -2.54 -7.56 1.75
CA SER A 31 -2.96 -6.15 1.78
C SER A 31 -3.20 -5.57 0.38
N VAL A 32 -2.36 -5.90 -0.60
CA VAL A 32 -2.50 -5.46 -2.00
C VAL A 32 -3.72 -6.12 -2.65
N LEU A 33 -3.88 -7.43 -2.44
CA LEU A 33 -5.06 -8.16 -2.93
C LEU A 33 -6.35 -7.62 -2.32
N GLY A 34 -6.37 -7.33 -1.02
CA GLY A 34 -7.52 -6.73 -0.34
C GLY A 34 -7.91 -5.36 -0.91
N MET A 35 -6.92 -4.50 -1.20
CA MET A 35 -7.17 -3.22 -1.86
C MET A 35 -7.75 -3.40 -3.26
N LEU A 36 -7.22 -4.33 -4.06
CA LEU A 36 -7.74 -4.64 -5.40
C LEU A 36 -9.18 -5.17 -5.35
N LEU A 37 -9.48 -6.05 -4.40
CA LEU A 37 -10.84 -6.59 -4.21
C LEU A 37 -11.83 -5.49 -3.80
N LEU A 38 -11.44 -4.62 -2.86
CA LEU A 38 -12.27 -3.49 -2.45
C LEU A 38 -12.51 -2.54 -3.64
N PHE A 39 -11.47 -2.26 -4.44
CA PHE A 39 -11.59 -1.45 -5.64
C PHE A 39 -12.57 -2.06 -6.65
N ILE A 40 -12.48 -3.37 -6.91
CA ILE A 40 -13.41 -4.08 -7.80
C ILE A 40 -14.84 -4.04 -7.24
N ALA A 41 -15.03 -4.21 -5.93
CA ALA A 41 -16.34 -4.12 -5.28
C ALA A 41 -16.97 -2.72 -5.39
N LEU A 42 -16.15 -1.66 -5.30
CA LEU A 42 -16.58 -0.26 -5.53
C LEU A 42 -16.97 -0.04 -7.00
N GLN A 43 -16.17 -0.54 -7.96
CA GLN A 43 -16.45 -0.43 -9.38
C GLN A 43 -17.74 -1.14 -9.79
N MET A 44 -18.02 -2.31 -9.21
CA MET A 44 -19.26 -3.06 -9.46
C MET A 44 -20.47 -2.49 -8.72
N GLY A 45 -20.29 -1.47 -7.88
CA GLY A 45 -21.38 -0.87 -7.08
C GLY A 45 -21.92 -1.77 -5.97
N LEU A 46 -21.22 -2.87 -5.62
CA LEU A 46 -21.58 -3.74 -4.49
C LEU A 46 -21.45 -2.99 -3.16
N ILE A 47 -20.52 -2.04 -3.12
CA ILE A 47 -20.27 -1.17 -1.97
C ILE A 47 -20.25 0.27 -2.48
N LYS A 48 -20.95 1.15 -1.77
CA LYS A 48 -20.91 2.59 -2.03
C LYS A 48 -19.70 3.20 -1.32
N GLU A 49 -19.09 4.20 -1.94
CA GLU A 49 -17.97 4.96 -1.36
C GLU A 49 -18.28 5.45 0.06
N GLU A 50 -19.50 5.95 0.29
CA GLU A 50 -20.00 6.40 1.60
C GLU A 50 -19.86 5.35 2.72
N GLN A 51 -19.84 4.06 2.38
CA GLN A 51 -19.70 2.95 3.32
C GLN A 51 -18.25 2.69 3.75
N VAL A 52 -17.25 3.31 3.12
CA VAL A 52 -15.84 3.12 3.48
C VAL A 52 -15.07 4.44 3.64
N ASP A 53 -15.60 5.55 3.11
CA ASP A 53 -14.92 6.84 3.04
C ASP A 53 -14.41 7.36 4.41
N THR A 54 -15.28 7.41 5.42
CA THR A 54 -14.92 7.98 6.73
C THR A 54 -13.74 7.28 7.41
N PRO A 55 -13.72 5.94 7.59
CA PRO A 55 -12.56 5.28 8.15
C PRO A 55 -11.37 5.21 7.18
N ALA A 56 -11.59 5.12 5.87
CA ALA A 56 -10.49 5.14 4.91
C ALA A 56 -9.70 6.45 4.97
N ARG A 57 -10.40 7.59 5.05
CA ARG A 57 -9.78 8.91 5.27
C ARG A 57 -9.05 8.95 6.60
N ALA A 58 -9.70 8.56 7.70
CA ALA A 58 -9.07 8.58 9.02
C ALA A 58 -7.77 7.74 9.08
N LEU A 59 -7.76 6.56 8.46
CA LEU A 59 -6.58 5.70 8.38
C LEU A 59 -5.47 6.32 7.52
N THR A 60 -5.84 6.96 6.40
CA THR A 60 -4.88 7.56 5.47
C THR A 60 -4.29 8.86 6.02
N ASP A 61 -5.12 9.72 6.62
CA ASP A 61 -4.70 10.97 7.27
C ASP A 61 -3.76 10.69 8.45
N ASN A 62 -3.93 9.55 9.11
CA ASN A 62 -3.09 9.11 10.24
C ASN A 62 -2.09 8.01 9.84
N MET A 63 -1.79 7.83 8.54
CA MET A 63 -0.90 6.76 8.07
C MET A 63 0.50 6.84 8.70
N GLY A 64 0.95 8.05 9.05
CA GLY A 64 2.17 8.29 9.83
C GLY A 64 2.29 7.43 11.09
N LEU A 65 1.18 7.21 11.81
CA LEU A 65 1.16 6.41 13.03
C LEU A 65 1.56 4.95 12.79
N PHE A 66 1.20 4.40 11.63
CA PHE A 66 1.53 3.01 11.27
C PHE A 66 3.00 2.82 10.88
N PHE A 67 3.74 3.90 10.58
CA PHE A 67 5.17 3.83 10.36
C PHE A 67 5.99 3.84 11.65
N ILE A 68 5.40 4.27 12.78
CA ILE A 68 6.11 4.32 14.08
C ILE A 68 6.59 2.92 14.50
N PRO A 69 5.75 1.85 14.51
CA PRO A 69 6.22 0.51 14.86
C PRO A 69 7.34 0.00 13.94
N ALA A 70 7.24 0.26 12.64
CA ALA A 70 8.28 -0.11 11.68
C ALA A 70 9.60 0.64 11.97
N GLY A 71 9.53 1.93 12.28
CA GLY A 71 10.69 2.74 12.65
C GLY A 71 11.33 2.30 13.96
N VAL A 72 10.54 1.99 14.99
CA VAL A 72 11.05 1.43 16.25
C VAL A 72 11.68 0.05 16.03
N GLY A 73 11.12 -0.77 15.13
CA GLY A 73 11.72 -2.02 14.70
C GLY A 73 13.12 -1.83 14.09
N LEU A 74 13.31 -0.81 13.26
CA LEU A 74 14.62 -0.47 12.70
C LEU A 74 15.64 -0.04 13.76
N MET A 75 15.20 0.62 14.84
CA MET A 75 16.09 1.01 15.94
C MET A 75 16.73 -0.19 16.63
N SER A 76 16.11 -1.38 16.57
CA SER A 76 16.73 -2.61 17.09
C SER A 76 17.98 -3.05 16.31
N GLN A 77 18.16 -2.56 15.08
CA GLN A 77 19.29 -2.85 14.18
C GLN A 77 20.06 -1.58 13.81
N PHE A 78 20.01 -0.56 14.67
CA PHE A 78 20.55 0.76 14.37
C PHE A 78 22.06 0.74 14.05
N ASP A 79 22.83 -0.13 14.70
CA ASP A 79 24.27 -0.27 14.44
C ASP A 79 24.58 -0.72 13.01
N ILE A 80 23.78 -1.64 12.46
CA ILE A 80 23.93 -2.11 11.07
C ILE A 80 23.61 -1.00 10.08
N VAL A 81 22.56 -0.23 10.37
CA VAL A 81 22.16 0.93 9.57
C VAL A 81 23.25 1.99 9.59
N LEU A 82 23.82 2.29 10.76
CA LEU A 82 24.94 3.24 10.89
C LEU A 82 26.20 2.74 10.18
N ALA A 83 26.50 1.44 10.19
CA ALA A 83 27.66 0.91 9.48
C ALA A 83 27.51 1.05 7.94
N ASN A 84 26.28 1.03 7.41
CA ASN A 84 25.99 1.01 5.97
C ASN A 84 25.23 2.25 5.48
N TRP A 85 25.16 3.32 6.28
CA TRP A 85 24.27 4.47 6.04
C TRP A 85 24.47 5.08 4.64
N TRP A 86 25.72 5.17 4.18
CA TRP A 86 26.06 5.70 2.87
C TRP A 86 25.53 4.82 1.72
N VAL A 87 25.70 3.50 1.83
CA VAL A 87 25.20 2.54 0.83
C VAL A 87 23.68 2.58 0.77
N ILE A 88 23.01 2.63 1.92
CA ILE A 88 21.55 2.74 2.02
C ILE A 88 21.07 4.04 1.35
N LEU A 89 21.70 5.18 1.65
CA LEU A 89 21.31 6.48 1.11
C LEU A 89 21.44 6.51 -0.42
N VAL A 90 22.59 6.08 -0.95
CA VAL A 90 22.82 6.00 -2.39
C VAL A 90 21.83 5.05 -3.06
N ALA A 91 21.59 3.88 -2.47
CA ALA A 91 20.63 2.91 -3.00
C ALA A 91 19.21 3.50 -3.07
N ILE A 92 18.75 4.19 -2.01
CA ILE A 92 17.41 4.82 -1.98
C ILE A 92 17.30 5.92 -3.04
N VAL A 93 18.27 6.84 -3.10
CA VAL A 93 18.20 7.99 -4.03
C VAL A 93 18.24 7.52 -5.48
N VAL A 94 19.21 6.66 -5.81
CA VAL A 94 19.38 6.17 -7.19
C VAL A 94 18.19 5.33 -7.62
N SER A 95 17.74 4.37 -6.78
CA SER A 95 16.57 3.55 -7.12
C SER A 95 15.29 4.38 -7.27
N SER A 96 15.06 5.37 -6.41
CA SER A 96 13.89 6.25 -6.50
C SER A 96 13.88 7.05 -7.80
N ILE A 97 15.02 7.64 -8.18
CA ILE A 97 15.15 8.37 -9.45
C ILE A 97 14.89 7.43 -10.64
N LEU A 98 15.47 6.23 -10.63
CA LEU A 98 15.29 5.25 -11.70
C LEU A 98 13.84 4.77 -11.82
N VAL A 99 13.17 4.51 -10.70
CA VAL A 99 11.75 4.13 -10.68
C VAL A 99 10.89 5.27 -11.24
N ILE A 100 11.09 6.50 -10.78
CA ILE A 100 10.32 7.66 -11.28
C ILE A 100 10.55 7.85 -12.78
N ALA A 101 11.80 7.81 -13.23
CA ALA A 101 12.16 7.99 -14.64
C ALA A 101 11.57 6.88 -15.52
N SER A 102 11.66 5.62 -15.09
CA SER A 102 11.13 4.48 -15.85
C SER A 102 9.60 4.49 -15.92
N VAL A 103 8.91 4.82 -14.82
CA VAL A 103 7.45 4.97 -14.78
C VAL A 103 7.01 6.13 -15.67
N ALA A 104 7.68 7.28 -15.57
CA ALA A 104 7.38 8.46 -16.39
C ALA A 104 7.55 8.16 -17.89
N TYR A 105 8.65 7.53 -18.28
CA TYR A 105 8.89 7.12 -19.67
C TYR A 105 7.84 6.13 -20.18
N THR A 106 7.48 5.14 -19.36
CA THR A 106 6.47 4.13 -19.73
C THR A 106 5.09 4.78 -19.91
N GLN A 107 4.72 5.70 -19.02
CA GLN A 107 3.47 6.47 -19.12
C GLN A 107 3.44 7.35 -20.37
N GLU A 108 4.52 8.10 -20.64
CA GLU A 108 4.61 8.95 -21.83
C GLU A 108 4.46 8.14 -23.12
N GLN A 109 5.06 6.95 -23.17
CA GLN A 109 4.97 6.08 -24.33
C GLN A 109 3.56 5.49 -24.52
N MET A 110 2.86 5.13 -23.44
CA MET A 110 1.47 4.69 -23.51
C MET A 110 0.54 5.82 -23.97
N GLU A 111 0.77 7.05 -23.52
CA GLU A 111 -0.03 8.21 -23.94
C GLU A 111 0.17 8.51 -25.43
N LYS A 112 1.42 8.46 -25.93
CA LYS A 112 1.73 8.65 -27.35
C LYS A 112 1.10 7.58 -28.25
N ARG A 113 0.94 6.35 -27.76
CA ARG A 113 0.26 5.26 -28.51
C ARG A 113 -1.26 5.38 -28.52
N ARG A 114 -1.84 6.18 -27.62
CA ARG A 114 -3.29 6.40 -27.51
C ARG A 114 -3.78 7.57 -28.37
N LYS A 115 -2.87 8.42 -28.86
CA LYS A 115 -3.12 9.43 -29.89
C LYS A 115 -2.90 8.84 -31.27
#